data_AF-A0A225E4Z5-F1
#
_entry.id   AF-A0A225E4Z5-F1
#
_cell.length_a   1.000
_cell.length_b   1.000
_cell.length_c   1.000
_cell.angle_alpha   90.00
_cell.angle_beta   90.00
_cell.angle_gamma   90.00
#
_symmetry.space_group_name_H-M   'P 1'
#
loop_
_entity.id
_entity.type
_entity.pdbx_description
1 polymer ?
#
loop_
_entity_poly.entity_id
_entity_poly.type
_entity_poly.pdbx_seq_one_letter_code
_entity_poly.pdbx_strand_id
1 'polypeptide(L)'
;MILPPSLHGLLEELAKNTHDVWAVTRIKQGWSHGSARDDAAKKHPCLVPYADLPEGEKEYDRNTAAETLKAILKLGYTIGEPA
;
A
#
# COMPACT_ATOMS: atom_id res chain seq x y z
N MET A 1 -17.69 -3.62 9.91
CA MET A 1 -17.79 -2.15 10.01
C MET A 1 -17.56 -1.56 8.63
N ILE A 2 -18.41 -0.64 8.20
CA ILE A 2 -18.36 -0.04 6.86
C ILE A 2 -17.47 1.21 6.94
N LEU A 3 -16.58 1.39 5.97
CA LEU A 3 -15.74 2.58 5.90
C LEU A 3 -16.59 3.77 5.41
N PRO A 4 -16.52 4.95 6.06
CA PRO A 4 -17.23 6.14 5.59
C PRO A 4 -16.88 6.52 4.15
N PRO A 5 -17.84 6.96 3.31
CA PRO A 5 -17.61 7.45 1.95
C PRO A 5 -16.46 8.45 1.83
N SER A 6 -16.36 9.38 2.78
CA SER A 6 -15.32 10.41 2.84
C SER A 6 -13.90 9.87 2.91
N LEU A 7 -13.70 8.63 3.39
CA LEU A 7 -12.36 8.03 3.52
C LEU A 7 -11.96 7.17 2.32
N HIS A 8 -12.84 6.94 1.34
CA HIS A 8 -12.50 6.10 0.18
C HIS A 8 -11.38 6.71 -0.66
N GLY A 9 -11.31 8.04 -0.76
CA GLY A 9 -10.22 8.73 -1.45
C GLY A 9 -8.84 8.47 -0.81
N LEU A 10 -8.80 8.16 0.49
CA LEU A 10 -7.54 7.85 1.18
C LEU A 10 -7.02 6.44 0.85
N LEU A 11 -7.86 5.52 0.34
CA LEU A 11 -7.45 4.14 0.12
C LEU A 11 -6.33 4.05 -0.93
N GLU A 12 -6.49 4.74 -2.05
CA GLU A 12 -5.51 4.72 -3.14
C GLU A 12 -4.21 5.43 -2.72
N GLU A 13 -4.32 6.58 -2.06
CA GLU A 13 -3.16 7.35 -1.59
C GLU A 13 -2.37 6.60 -0.50
N LEU A 14 -3.06 5.93 0.43
CA LEU A 14 -2.41 5.12 1.46
C LEU A 14 -1.78 3.85 0.88
N ALA A 15 -2.43 3.20 -0.08
CA ALA A 15 -1.88 2.06 -0.81
C ALA A 15 -0.59 2.45 -1.53
N LYS A 16 -0.64 3.52 -2.34
CA LYS A 16 0.51 4.07 -3.04
C LYS A 16 1.65 4.45 -2.11
N ASN A 17 1.37 5.20 -1.05
CA ASN A 17 2.40 5.61 -0.09
C ASN A 17 3.05 4.41 0.60
N THR A 18 2.25 3.41 1.00
CA THR A 18 2.77 2.20 1.64
C THR A 18 3.67 1.42 0.70
N HIS A 19 3.27 1.27 -0.56
CA HIS A 19 4.08 0.67 -1.61
C HIS A 19 5.42 1.41 -1.81
N ASP A 20 5.38 2.74 -1.94
CA ASP A 20 6.57 3.55 -2.16
C ASP A 20 7.56 3.42 -0.98
N VAL A 21 7.06 3.44 0.26
CA VAL A 21 7.88 3.23 1.46
C VAL A 21 8.51 1.83 1.48
N TRP A 22 7.73 0.79 1.15
CA TRP A 22 8.24 -0.58 1.02
C TRP A 22 9.32 -0.68 -0.06
N ALA A 23 9.07 -0.12 -1.25
CA ALA A 23 9.97 -0.19 -2.39
C ALA A 23 11.30 0.51 -2.09
N VAL A 24 11.26 1.74 -1.54
CA VAL A 24 12.46 2.47 -1.11
C VAL A 24 13.26 1.68 -0.09
N THR A 25 12.58 1.05 0.89
CA THR A 25 13.25 0.24 1.91
C THR A 25 13.93 -0.98 1.30
N ARG A 26 13.28 -1.67 0.35
CA ARG A 26 13.85 -2.82 -0.34
C ARG A 26 15.03 -2.44 -1.23
N ILE A 27 14.92 -1.35 -1.99
CA ILE A 27 16.01 -0.83 -2.81
C ILE A 27 17.24 -0.52 -1.94
N LYS A 28 17.06 0.14 -0.79
CA LYS A 28 18.15 0.39 0.18
C LYS A 28 18.79 -0.89 0.72
N GLN A 29 18.04 -1.98 0.79
CA GLN A 29 18.54 -3.30 1.20
C GLN A 29 19.22 -4.07 0.05
N GLY A 30 19.36 -3.44 -1.12
CA GLY A 30 19.98 -4.02 -2.32
C GLY A 30 19.04 -4.87 -3.16
N TRP A 31 17.72 -4.70 -3.02
CA TRP A 31 16.76 -5.34 -3.91
C TRP A 31 16.61 -4.56 -5.22
N SER A 32 16.31 -5.28 -6.30
CA SER A 32 16.01 -4.71 -7.61
C SER A 32 14.78 -5.35 -8.24
N HIS A 33 14.27 -4.75 -9.32
CA HIS A 33 13.23 -5.37 -10.13
C HIS A 33 13.69 -6.71 -10.73
N GLY A 34 12.75 -7.65 -10.86
CA GLY A 34 12.91 -8.88 -11.64
C GLY A 34 11.56 -9.53 -11.93
N SER A 35 11.45 -10.30 -13.01
CA SER A 35 10.18 -10.89 -13.47
C SER A 35 9.51 -11.85 -12.49
N ALA A 36 10.27 -12.38 -11.53
CA ALA A 36 9.80 -13.22 -10.45
C ALA A 36 10.57 -12.89 -9.17
N ARG A 37 10.02 -13.28 -8.02
CA ARG A 37 10.69 -13.14 -6.74
C ARG A 37 11.88 -14.09 -6.64
N ASP A 38 13.04 -13.54 -6.33
CA ASP A 38 14.28 -14.29 -6.10
C ASP A 38 15.02 -13.67 -4.92
N ASP A 39 14.94 -14.30 -3.75
CA ASP A 39 15.50 -13.75 -2.51
C ASP A 39 17.04 -13.84 -2.50
N ALA A 40 17.64 -14.80 -3.23
CA ALA A 40 19.08 -14.96 -3.32
C ALA A 40 19.71 -13.87 -4.18
N ALA A 41 19.10 -13.55 -5.32
CA ALA A 41 19.50 -12.43 -6.17
C ALA A 41 18.88 -11.09 -5.75
N LYS A 42 18.05 -11.07 -4.69
CA LYS A 42 17.28 -9.93 -4.20
C LYS A 42 16.43 -9.26 -5.30
N LYS A 43 15.64 -10.03 -6.02
CA LYS A 43 14.72 -9.53 -7.05
C LYS A 43 13.27 -9.65 -6.62
N HIS A 44 12.47 -8.64 -6.97
CA HIS A 44 11.02 -8.68 -6.72
C HIS A 44 10.25 -8.04 -7.90
N PRO A 45 9.15 -8.65 -8.37
CA PRO A 45 8.37 -8.14 -9.51
C PRO A 45 7.66 -6.82 -9.19
N CYS A 46 7.21 -6.63 -7.95
CA CYS A 46 6.53 -5.40 -7.56
C CYS A 46 7.47 -4.20 -7.34
N LEU A 47 8.79 -4.30 -7.54
CA LEU A 47 9.70 -3.14 -7.48
C LEU A 47 9.62 -2.29 -8.74
N VAL A 48 8.41 -1.77 -9.00
CA VAL A 48 8.02 -0.88 -10.09
C VAL A 48 7.22 0.29 -9.49
N PRO A 49 7.02 1.39 -10.22
CA PRO A 49 6.09 2.44 -9.80
C PRO A 49 4.72 1.87 -9.47
N TYR A 50 4.07 2.37 -8.41
CA TYR A 50 2.74 1.88 -8.00
C TYR A 50 1.73 1.87 -9.15
N ALA A 51 1.79 2.86 -10.05
CA ALA A 51 0.91 2.95 -11.23
C ALA A 51 1.04 1.74 -12.18
N ASP A 52 2.19 1.09 -12.20
CA ASP A 52 2.51 -0.03 -13.09
C ASP A 52 2.25 -1.40 -12.44
N LEU A 53 1.79 -1.43 -11.19
CA LEU A 53 1.41 -2.68 -10.54
C LEU A 53 0.21 -3.33 -11.23
N PRO A 54 0.17 -4.68 -11.25
CA PRO A 54 -1.04 -5.40 -11.60
C PRO A 54 -2.22 -4.99 -10.72
N GLU A 55 -3.43 -4.93 -11.28
CA GLU A 55 -4.61 -4.48 -10.55
C GLU A 55 -4.89 -5.34 -9.30
N GLY A 56 -4.59 -6.64 -9.35
CA GLY A 56 -4.73 -7.51 -8.19
C GLY A 56 -3.80 -7.16 -7.02
N GLU A 57 -2.58 -6.65 -7.30
CA GLU A 57 -1.65 -6.18 -6.27
C GLU A 57 -2.13 -4.84 -5.69
N LYS A 58 -2.59 -3.91 -6.55
CA LYS A 58 -3.20 -2.65 -6.09
C LYS A 58 -4.43 -2.88 -5.23
N GLU A 59 -5.27 -3.85 -5.61
CA GLU A 59 -6.44 -4.23 -4.84
C GLU A 59 -6.04 -4.79 -3.46
N TYR A 60 -5.00 -5.61 -3.40
CA TYR A 60 -4.45 -6.08 -2.13
C TYR A 60 -3.97 -4.93 -1.24
N ASP A 61 -3.24 -3.96 -1.80
CA ASP A 61 -2.74 -2.80 -1.07
C ASP A 61 -3.89 -1.92 -0.55
N ARG A 62 -4.90 -1.64 -1.40
CA ARG A 62 -6.12 -0.91 -1.00
C ARG A 62 -6.90 -1.63 0.09
N ASN A 63 -7.03 -2.95 0.01
CA ASN A 63 -7.72 -3.74 1.03
C ASN A 63 -6.98 -3.64 2.38
N THR A 64 -5.66 -3.71 2.36
CA THR A 64 -4.83 -3.51 3.55
C THR A 64 -5.00 -2.11 4.14
N ALA A 65 -5.03 -1.07 3.29
CA ALA A 65 -5.33 0.29 3.72
C ALA A 65 -6.74 0.41 4.33
N ALA A 66 -7.75 -0.23 3.73
CA ALA A 66 -9.12 -0.23 4.23
C ALA A 66 -9.24 -0.88 5.61
N GLU A 67 -8.59 -2.04 5.83
CA GLU A 67 -8.59 -2.69 7.14
C GLU A 67 -7.85 -1.86 8.20
N THR A 68 -6.78 -1.16 7.82
CA THR A 68 -6.07 -0.24 8.71
C THR A 68 -6.96 0.93 9.15
N LEU A 69 -7.66 1.58 8.21
CA LEU A 69 -8.60 2.66 8.54
C LEU A 69 -9.75 2.17 9.41
N LYS A 70 -10.30 0.99 9.12
CA LYS A 70 -11.31 0.36 9.97
C LYS A 70 -10.77 0.11 11.38
N ALA A 71 -9.54 -0.36 11.54
CA ALA A 71 -8.96 -0.56 12.86
C ALA A 71 -8.88 0.76 13.65
N ILE A 72 -8.43 1.85 13.02
CA ILE A 72 -8.35 3.18 13.64
C ILE A 72 -9.74 3.65 14.14
N LEU A 73 -10.78 3.55 13.31
CA LEU A 73 -12.14 3.92 13.70
C LEU A 73 -12.68 3.03 14.84
N LYS A 74 -12.39 1.72 14.80
CA LYS A 74 -12.80 0.78 15.85
C LYS A 74 -12.12 1.08 17.20
N LEU A 75 -10.92 1.64 17.17
CA LEU A 75 -10.18 2.09 18.35
C LEU A 75 -10.68 3.44 18.90
N GLY A 76 -11.72 4.05 18.30
CA GLY A 76 -12.37 5.26 18.78
C GLY A 76 -11.74 6.57 18.28
N TYR A 77 -10.84 6.50 17.29
CA TYR A 77 -10.29 7.69 16.64
C TYR A 77 -11.20 8.17 15.51
N THR A 78 -11.16 9.48 15.27
CA THR A 78 -11.85 10.13 14.16
C THR A 78 -10.85 10.56 13.10
N ILE A 79 -11.17 10.32 11.83
CA ILE A 79 -10.42 10.81 10.67
C ILE A 79 -11.35 11.72 9.88
N GLY A 80 -10.92 12.95 9.62
CA GLY A 80 -11.67 13.94 8.86
C GLY A 80 -10.73 14.93 8.20
N GLU A 81 -11.23 15.64 7.19
CA GLU A 81 -10.50 16.76 6.61
C GLU A 81 -10.34 17.87 7.66
N PRO A 82 -9.23 18.63 7.63
CA PRO A 82 -9.07 19.80 8.48
C PRO A 82 -10.25 20.77 8.28
N ALA A 83 -10.69 21.38 9.38
CA ALA A 83 -11.69 22.46 9.36
C ALA A 83 -11.12 23.76 8.79
#